data_AF-A0A2X1AGD0-F1
#
_entry.id   AF-A0A2X1AGD0-F1
#
_cell.length_a   1.000
_cell.length_b   1.000
_cell.length_c   1.000
_cell.angle_alpha   90.00
_cell.angle_beta   90.00
_cell.angle_gamma   90.00
#
_symmetry.space_group_name_H-M   'P 1'
#
loop_
_entity.id
_entity.type
_entity.pdbx_description
1 polymer ?
#
loop_
_entity_poly.entity_id
_entity_poly.type
_entity_poly.pdbx_seq_one_letter_code
_entity_poly.pdbx_strand_id
1 'polypeptide(L)'
;MPQLSPEQAMRRAEDIQAELRALRIEHGGRALGPVTASFGLATAPEHCDFDKLVETADAALYRAKHRGRDRIVVADRRATEQRIA
;
A
#
# COMPACT_ATOMS: atom_id res chain seq x y z
N MET A 1 2.60 -6.61 8.20
CA MET A 1 3.04 -6.27 9.58
C MET A 1 2.05 -6.93 10.54
N PRO A 2 2.50 -7.70 11.54
CA PRO A 2 1.57 -8.38 12.45
C PRO A 2 0.84 -7.39 13.37
N GLN A 3 -0.40 -7.72 13.77
CA GLN A 3 -1.15 -7.07 14.86
C GLN A 3 -1.48 -5.57 14.68
N LEU A 4 -1.50 -5.06 13.45
CA LEU A 4 -1.95 -3.69 13.19
C LEU A 4 -3.40 -3.68 12.73
N SER A 5 -4.19 -2.79 13.31
CA SER A 5 -5.51 -2.44 12.78
C SER A 5 -5.37 -1.77 11.40
N PRO A 6 -6.43 -1.75 10.58
CA PRO A 6 -6.44 -1.03 9.30
C PRO A 6 -6.03 0.45 9.45
N GLU A 7 -6.50 1.12 10.50
CA GLU A 7 -6.19 2.52 10.77
C GLU A 7 -4.72 2.70 11.16
N GLN A 8 -4.15 1.77 11.95
CA GLN A 8 -2.73 1.81 12.29
C GLN A 8 -1.85 1.54 11.06
N ALA A 9 -2.27 0.62 10.19
CA ALA A 9 -1.60 0.34 8.92
C ALA A 9 -1.64 1.57 7.99
N MET A 10 -2.77 2.27 7.90
CA MET A 10 -2.91 3.52 7.15
C MET A 10 -1.95 4.59 7.67
N ARG A 11 -2.01 4.90 8.97
CA ARG A 11 -1.11 5.90 9.59
C ARG A 11 0.35 5.59 9.33
N ARG A 12 0.75 4.32 9.47
CA ARG A 12 2.13 3.91 9.22
C ARG A 12 2.54 4.11 7.76
N ALA A 13 1.63 3.88 6.80
CA ALA A 13 1.91 4.12 5.39
C ALA A 13 2.01 5.62 5.07
N GLU A 14 1.18 6.46 5.70
CA GLU A 14 1.25 7.92 5.60
C GLU A 14 2.58 8.46 6.13
N ASP A 15 3.03 7.97 7.30
CA ASP A 15 4.32 8.33 7.88
C ASP A 15 5.47 8.01 6.92
N ILE A 16 5.51 6.78 6.39
CA ILE A 16 6.54 6.35 5.44
C ILE A 16 6.48 7.19 4.15
N GLN A 17 5.28 7.50 3.66
CA GLN A 17 5.13 8.35 2.47
C GLN A 17 5.68 9.76 2.71
N ALA A 18 5.38 10.35 3.87
CA ALA A 18 5.87 11.67 4.25
C ALA A 18 7.39 11.68 4.39
N GLU A 19 7.97 10.66 5.04
CA GLU A 19 9.42 10.49 5.16
C GLU A 19 10.09 10.37 3.79
N LEU A 20 9.56 9.55 2.88
CA LEU A 20 10.10 9.40 1.52
C LEU A 20 10.07 10.71 0.74
N ARG A 21 8.97 11.46 0.82
CA ARG A 21 8.85 12.78 0.17
C ARG A 21 9.84 13.81 0.71
N ALA A 22 10.24 13.68 1.98
CA ALA A 22 11.22 14.55 2.62
C ALA A 22 12.68 14.15 2.31
N LEU A 23 12.93 12.94 1.80
CA LEU A 23 14.27 12.49 1.46
C LEU A 23 14.86 13.33 0.33
N ARG A 24 16.05 13.85 0.58
CA ARG A 24 16.93 14.43 -0.43
C ARG A 24 18.00 13.42 -0.76
N ILE A 25 17.89 12.80 -1.93
CA ILE A 25 18.86 11.80 -2.38
C ILE A 25 19.82 12.44 -3.38
N GLU A 26 21.11 12.32 -3.08
CA GLU A 26 22.19 12.76 -3.96
C GLU A 26 22.94 11.55 -4.50
N HIS A 27 23.26 11.57 -5.78
CA HIS A 27 24.07 10.54 -6.42
C HIS A 27 25.04 11.19 -7.43
N GLY A 28 26.34 10.93 -7.26
CA GLY A 28 27.37 11.51 -8.12
C GLY A 28 27.42 13.05 -8.07
N GLY A 29 27.15 13.65 -6.91
CA GLY A 29 27.13 15.11 -6.74
C GLY A 29 25.91 15.81 -7.33
N ARG A 30 24.89 15.06 -7.79
CA ARG A 30 23.64 15.60 -8.30
C ARG A 30 22.46 15.16 -7.44
N ALA A 31 21.59 16.11 -7.11
CA ALA A 31 20.29 15.80 -6.50
C ALA A 31 19.40 15.05 -7.50
N LEU A 32 18.88 13.88 -7.08
CA LEU A 32 17.99 13.05 -7.91
C LEU A 32 16.55 13.57 -7.97
N GLY A 33 16.23 14.63 -7.22
CA GLY A 33 14.88 15.17 -7.10
C GLY A 33 14.03 14.42 -6.07
N PRO A 34 12.74 14.79 -5.94
CA PRO A 34 11.85 14.19 -4.97
C PRO A 34 11.57 12.72 -5.30
N VAL A 35 11.72 11.85 -4.31
CA VAL A 35 11.35 10.43 -4.41
C VAL A 35 9.99 10.22 -3.78
N THR A 36 9.15 9.46 -4.46
CA THR A 36 7.80 9.12 -3.99
C THR A 36 7.58 7.62 -4.09
N ALA A 37 6.62 7.11 -3.32
CA ALA A 37 6.19 5.73 -3.39
C ALA A 37 4.66 5.64 -3.44
N SER A 38 4.17 4.57 -4.05
CA SER A 38 2.76 4.18 -4.00
C SER A 38 2.64 2.98 -3.07
N PHE A 39 1.52 2.88 -2.37
CA PHE A 39 1.28 1.84 -1.36
C PHE A 39 -0.04 1.14 -1.63
N GLY A 40 -0.02 -0.19 -1.48
CA GLY A 40 -1.22 -1.01 -1.42
C GLY A 40 -1.38 -1.59 -0.03
N LEU A 41 -2.52 -1.36 0.60
CA LEU A 41 -2.83 -1.85 1.94
C LEU A 41 -3.90 -2.93 1.88
N ALA A 42 -3.69 -4.01 2.62
CA ALA A 42 -4.70 -5.03 2.88
C ALA A 42 -4.52 -5.56 4.30
N THR A 43 -5.63 -5.98 4.91
CA THR A 43 -5.68 -6.62 6.23
C THR A 43 -6.49 -7.90 6.13
N ALA A 44 -6.07 -8.93 6.85
CA ALA A 44 -6.83 -10.16 7.04
C ALA A 44 -7.48 -10.14 8.43
N PRO A 45 -8.72 -10.63 8.59
CA PRO A 45 -9.59 -11.22 7.56
C PRO A 45 -10.44 -10.21 6.78
N GLU A 46 -10.29 -8.91 7.02
CA GLU A 46 -11.24 -7.90 6.54
C GLU A 46 -11.32 -7.77 5.01
N HIS A 47 -10.18 -7.82 4.33
CA HIS A 47 -10.09 -7.67 2.88
C HIS A 47 -9.98 -9.01 2.14
N CYS A 48 -9.35 -9.99 2.79
CA CYS A 48 -9.07 -11.32 2.26
C CYS A 48 -8.60 -12.28 3.37
N ASP A 49 -8.48 -13.56 3.02
CA ASP A 49 -7.79 -14.56 3.84
C ASP A 49 -6.27 -14.29 3.91
N PHE A 50 -5.61 -14.87 4.91
CA PHE A 50 -4.19 -14.60 5.20
C PHE A 50 -3.26 -15.00 4.04
N ASP A 51 -3.54 -16.12 3.37
CA ASP A 51 -2.81 -16.62 2.20
C ASP A 51 -2.94 -15.69 0.97
N LYS A 52 -4.03 -14.90 0.91
CA LYS A 52 -4.31 -13.92 -0.14
C LYS A 52 -3.85 -12.50 0.18
N LEU A 53 -3.24 -12.28 1.35
CA LEU A 53 -2.90 -10.94 1.84
C LEU A 53 -1.94 -10.19 0.91
N VAL A 54 -0.87 -10.87 0.47
CA VAL A 54 0.14 -10.26 -0.42
C VAL A 54 -0.45 -9.97 -1.80
N GLU A 55 -1.19 -10.92 -2.37
CA GLU A 55 -1.87 -10.75 -3.67
C GLU A 55 -2.84 -9.56 -3.64
N THR A 56 -3.60 -9.44 -2.55
CA THR A 56 -4.60 -8.39 -2.36
C THR A 56 -3.95 -7.02 -2.15
N ALA A 57 -2.86 -6.94 -1.38
CA ALA A 57 -2.08 -5.72 -1.21
C ALA A 57 -1.40 -5.29 -2.53
N ASP A 58 -0.87 -6.23 -3.31
CA ASP A 58 -0.25 -5.91 -4.61
C ASP A 58 -1.28 -5.40 -5.62
N ALA A 59 -2.48 -5.99 -5.67
CA ALA A 59 -3.57 -5.47 -6.49
C ALA A 59 -3.93 -4.02 -6.09
N ALA A 60 -3.97 -3.70 -4.80
CA ALA A 60 -4.17 -2.34 -4.32
C ALA A 60 -3.02 -1.39 -4.73
N LEU A 61 -1.78 -1.86 -4.66
CA LEU A 61 -0.58 -1.12 -5.10
C LEU A 61 -0.62 -0.84 -6.60
N TYR A 62 -1.03 -1.82 -7.41
CA TYR A 62 -1.21 -1.66 -8.84
C TYR A 62 -2.24 -0.56 -9.14
N ARG A 63 -3.38 -0.56 -8.44
CA ARG A 63 -4.39 0.52 -8.54
C ARG A 63 -3.83 1.88 -8.13
N ALA A 64 -3.00 1.95 -7.09
CA ALA A 64 -2.33 3.19 -6.69
C ALA A 64 -1.44 3.74 -7.83
N LYS A 65 -0.66 2.86 -8.48
CA LYS A 65 0.19 3.23 -9.61
C LYS A 65 -0.62 3.72 -10.81
N HIS A 66 -1.74 3.06 -11.12
CA HIS A 66 -2.61 3.42 -12.25
C HIS A 66 -3.44 4.71 -12.01
N ARG A 67 -3.77 5.03 -10.76
CA ARG A 67 -4.53 6.25 -10.42
C ARG A 67 -3.68 7.52 -10.35
N GLY A 68 -2.42 7.47 -10.77
CA GLY A 68 -1.53 8.65 -10.78
C GLY A 68 -0.40 8.61 -9.75
N ARG A 69 -0.06 7.42 -9.21
CA ARG A 69 1.09 7.20 -8.29
C ARG A 69 1.02 8.07 -7.03
N ASP A 70 2.11 8.02 -6.25
CA ASP A 70 2.32 8.76 -4.99
C ASP A 70 1.09 8.82 -4.08
N ARG A 71 0.50 7.65 -3.81
CA ARG A 71 -0.72 7.51 -3.02
C ARG A 71 -0.82 6.16 -2.36
N ILE A 72 -1.69 6.11 -1.36
CA ILE A 72 -2.07 4.91 -0.65
C ILE A 72 -3.44 4.47 -1.16
N VAL A 73 -3.57 3.20 -1.48
CA VAL A 73 -4.85 2.58 -1.84
C VAL A 73 -5.07 1.39 -0.91
N VAL A 74 -6.22 1.38 -0.25
CA VAL A 74 -6.68 0.22 0.52
C VAL A 74 -7.36 -0.76 -0.44
N ALA A 75 -7.16 -2.05 -0.20
CA ALA A 75 -7.87 -3.10 -0.90
C ALA A 75 -9.38 -2.96 -0.70
N ASP A 76 -10.16 -3.38 -1.69
CA ASP A 76 -11.59 -3.56 -1.44
C ASP A 76 -11.79 -4.96 -0.86
N ARG A 77 -12.81 -5.14 -0.02
CA ARG A 77 -13.18 -6.48 0.41
C ARG A 77 -13.54 -7.30 -0.82
N ARG A 78 -12.77 -8.35 -1.10
CA ARG A 78 -13.23 -9.36 -2.05
C ARG A 78 -14.37 -10.08 -1.34
N ALA A 79 -15.60 -9.94 -1.84
CA ALA A 79 -16.65 -10.88 -1.48
C ALA A 79 -16.07 -12.26 -1.82
N THR A 80 -15.85 -13.07 -0.80
CA THR A 80 -15.53 -14.48 -0.98
C THR A 80 -16.53 -15.00 -1.99
N GLU A 81 -16.01 -15.56 -3.08
CA GLU A 81 -16.82 -16.12 -4.15
C GLU A 81 -17.99 -16.87 -3.51
N GLN A 82 -19.19 -16.46 -3.91
CA GLN A 82 -20.38 -17.26 -3.69
C GLN A 82 -20.04 -18.67 -4.19
N ARG A 83 -19.73 -19.57 -3.26
CA ARG A 83 -19.86 -21.00 -3.49
C ARG A 83 -21.35 -21.20 -3.72
N ILE A 84 -21.72 -21.11 -4.99
CA ILE A 84 -22.99 -21.55 -5.53
C ILE A 84 -23.22 -22.97 -4.99
N ALA A 85 -24.45 -23.18 -4.51
CA ALA A 85 -24.98 -24.44 -4.01
C ALA A 85 -24.76 -25.62 -4.95
#